data_AF-A0A7U4TLX4-F1
#
_entry.id   AF-A0A7U4TLX4-F1
#
_cell.length_a   1.000
_cell.length_b   1.000
_cell.length_c   1.000
_cell.angle_alpha   90.00
_cell.angle_beta   90.00
_cell.angle_gamma   90.00
#
_symmetry.space_group_name_H-M   'P 1'
#
loop_
_entity.id
_entity.type
_entity.pdbx_description
1 polymer ?
#
loop_
_entity_poly.entity_id
_entity_poly.type
_entity_poly.pdbx_seq_one_letter_code
_entity_poly.pdbx_strand_id
1 'polypeptide(L)'
;MKKSYSGLLAVTGLAVIALGGCTSVRQALGSEKTAPDEFRVVSKAPLVVPPEFNLRPPRPGEARPMELRADLQARSAVFGVQMGATASDGERLLVEKAGGTNADPRIRAVIDEETGGVARKPTNLSDRIMGFVAPAPTQPADPLLADAEAERLRLEKAAIRNATGGQPVSIQQNKPRGFKLPGM
;
A
#
# COMPACT_ATOMS: atom_id res chain seq x y z
N MET A 1 -25.52 -66.90 14.87
CA MET A 1 -24.67 -66.22 15.86
C MET A 1 -24.33 -64.82 15.36
N LYS A 2 -25.00 -63.77 15.86
CA LYS A 2 -24.66 -62.37 15.53
C LYS A 2 -23.95 -61.78 16.74
N LYS A 3 -22.61 -61.67 16.70
CA LYS A 3 -21.81 -61.06 17.78
C LYS A 3 -22.04 -59.55 17.76
N SER A 4 -22.48 -59.02 18.88
CA SER A 4 -22.76 -57.60 19.12
C SER A 4 -21.44 -56.83 19.34
N TYR A 5 -20.89 -56.26 18.26
CA TYR A 5 -19.70 -55.40 18.27
C TYR A 5 -19.99 -53.94 18.69
N SER A 6 -21.26 -53.60 18.94
CA SER A 6 -21.72 -52.27 19.32
C SER A 6 -21.16 -51.76 20.65
N GLY A 7 -20.92 -52.66 21.62
CA GLY A 7 -20.30 -52.28 22.91
C GLY A 7 -18.82 -51.92 22.79
N LEU A 8 -18.08 -52.59 21.91
CA LEU A 8 -16.65 -52.34 21.72
C LEU A 8 -16.39 -50.95 21.11
N LEU A 9 -17.24 -50.55 20.15
CA LEU A 9 -17.15 -49.24 19.48
C LEU A 9 -17.48 -48.07 20.42
N ALA A 10 -18.44 -48.26 21.34
CA ALA A 10 -18.83 -47.24 22.31
C ALA A 10 -17.71 -46.97 23.35
N VAL A 11 -17.03 -48.02 23.81
CA VAL A 11 -15.93 -47.89 24.78
C VAL A 11 -14.70 -47.23 24.14
N THR A 12 -14.38 -47.55 22.88
CA THR A 12 -13.28 -46.88 22.17
C THR A 12 -13.58 -45.40 21.90
N GLY A 13 -14.83 -45.04 21.61
CA GLY A 13 -15.23 -43.64 21.38
C GLY A 13 -15.08 -42.77 22.63
N LEU A 14 -15.46 -43.31 23.80
CA LEU A 14 -15.34 -42.59 25.07
C LEU A 14 -13.87 -42.36 25.48
N ALA A 15 -12.99 -43.32 25.21
CA ALA A 15 -11.56 -43.20 25.49
C ALA A 15 -10.89 -42.08 24.66
N VAL A 16 -11.27 -41.91 23.39
CA VAL A 16 -10.74 -40.84 22.51
C VAL A 16 -11.14 -39.45 23.01
N ILE A 17 -12.37 -39.30 23.53
CA ILE A 17 -12.85 -38.03 24.09
C ILE A 17 -12.11 -37.70 25.40
N ALA A 18 -11.86 -38.70 26.25
CA ALA A 18 -11.14 -38.51 27.50
C ALA A 18 -9.67 -38.06 27.30
N LEU A 19 -9.01 -38.54 26.24
CA LEU A 19 -7.62 -38.17 25.92
C LEU A 19 -7.51 -36.76 25.31
N GLY A 20 -8.54 -36.27 24.62
CA GLY A 20 -8.56 -34.93 24.00
C GLY A 20 -8.80 -33.77 24.97
N GLY A 21 -9.34 -34.03 26.17
CA GLY A 21 -9.65 -33.00 27.16
C GLY A 21 -8.44 -32.42 27.90
N CYS A 22 -7.34 -33.18 28.02
CA CYS A 22 -6.19 -32.82 28.86
C CYS A 22 -5.43 -31.57 28.39
N THR A 23 -5.47 -31.22 27.09
CA THR A 23 -4.81 -30.00 26.57
C THR A 23 -5.60 -28.75 26.92
N SER A 24 -6.93 -28.78 26.70
CA SER A 24 -7.83 -27.67 27.02
C SER A 24 -7.86 -27.32 28.51
N VAL A 25 -7.86 -28.34 29.37
CA VAL A 25 -7.84 -28.18 30.83
C VAL A 25 -6.49 -27.62 31.31
N ARG A 26 -5.37 -28.03 30.70
CA ARG A 26 -4.03 -27.49 31.01
C ARG A 26 -3.90 -26.01 30.66
N GLN A 27 -4.54 -25.58 29.58
CA GLN A 27 -4.58 -24.18 29.16
C GLN A 27 -5.52 -23.34 30.04
N ALA A 28 -6.69 -23.88 30.42
CA ALA A 28 -7.62 -23.23 31.35
C ALA A 28 -7.05 -23.10 32.78
N LEU A 29 -6.22 -24.06 33.21
CA LEU A 29 -5.51 -24.03 34.51
C LEU A 29 -4.24 -23.17 34.49
N GLY A 30 -3.92 -22.49 33.37
CA GLY A 30 -2.78 -21.57 33.28
C GLY A 30 -1.42 -22.25 33.39
N SER A 31 -1.35 -23.58 33.23
CA SER A 31 -0.09 -24.34 33.28
C SER A 31 0.69 -24.29 31.95
N GLU A 32 0.17 -23.57 30.96
CA GLU A 32 0.81 -23.32 29.68
C GLU A 32 1.41 -21.92 29.66
N LYS A 33 2.68 -21.81 29.22
CA LYS A 33 3.42 -20.55 29.23
C LYS A 33 2.90 -19.65 28.12
N THR A 34 1.97 -18.76 28.44
CA THR A 34 1.62 -17.64 27.55
C THR A 34 2.72 -16.59 27.63
N ALA A 35 3.73 -16.71 26.76
CA ALA A 35 4.71 -15.65 26.60
C ALA A 35 4.01 -14.41 26.01
N PRO A 36 4.23 -13.21 26.57
CA PRO A 36 3.77 -11.98 25.95
C PRO A 36 4.33 -11.87 24.53
N ASP A 37 3.49 -11.47 23.59
CA ASP A 37 3.85 -11.22 22.19
C ASP A 37 5.02 -10.21 22.14
N GLU A 38 6.19 -10.66 21.67
CA GLU A 38 7.41 -9.85 21.61
C GLU A 38 7.27 -8.55 20.79
N PHE A 39 6.25 -8.44 19.94
CA PHE A 39 5.97 -7.21 19.18
C PHE A 39 5.04 -6.24 19.91
N ARG A 40 4.44 -6.65 21.04
CA ARG A 40 3.54 -5.83 21.86
C ARG A 40 4.16 -5.39 23.20
N VAL A 41 5.35 -5.89 23.54
CA VAL A 41 6.06 -5.51 24.76
C VAL A 41 6.88 -4.25 24.52
N VAL A 42 6.52 -3.16 25.19
CA VAL A 42 7.29 -1.91 25.20
C VAL A 42 8.24 -1.93 26.39
N SER A 43 9.53 -1.66 26.15
CA SER A 43 10.50 -1.48 27.23
C SER A 43 10.23 -0.14 27.95
N LYS A 44 10.07 -0.19 29.27
CA LYS A 44 10.03 1.02 30.10
C LYS A 44 11.46 1.49 30.36
N ALA A 45 11.69 2.79 30.26
CA ALA A 45 12.95 3.39 30.67
C ALA A 45 13.19 3.12 32.18
N PRO A 46 14.45 2.85 32.59
CA PRO A 46 14.78 2.66 33.99
C PRO A 46 14.43 3.93 34.79
N LEU A 47 13.73 3.72 35.91
CA LEU A 47 13.32 4.80 36.81
C LEU A 47 14.52 5.23 37.66
N VAL A 48 15.32 6.17 37.16
CA VAL A 48 16.32 6.87 37.98
C VAL A 48 15.63 8.06 38.61
N VAL A 49 15.55 8.05 39.94
CA VAL A 49 15.06 9.19 40.71
C VAL A 49 16.16 10.26 40.71
N PRO A 50 15.97 11.43 40.07
CA PRO A 50 16.95 12.50 40.12
C PRO A 50 17.07 13.04 41.56
N PRO A 51 18.27 13.49 41.98
CA PRO A 51 18.49 14.02 43.33
C PRO A 51 17.66 15.27 43.65
N GLU A 52 17.10 15.93 42.64
CA GLU A 52 16.22 17.09 42.77
C GLU A 52 14.73 16.69 42.61
N PHE A 53 14.13 16.16 43.68
CA PHE A 53 12.74 15.66 43.70
C PHE A 53 11.69 16.76 44.00
N ASN A 54 11.80 17.92 43.35
CA ASN A 54 10.90 19.06 43.63
C ASN A 54 9.82 19.29 42.56
N LEU A 55 9.52 18.26 41.76
CA LEU A 55 8.41 18.32 40.82
C LEU A 55 7.09 18.12 41.57
N ARG A 56 6.19 19.09 41.43
CA ARG A 56 4.82 18.98 41.91
C ARG A 56 4.18 17.72 41.29
N PRO A 57 3.61 16.80 42.09
CA PRO A 57 2.91 15.65 41.54
C PRO A 57 1.85 16.12 40.53
N PRO A 58 1.79 15.51 39.34
CA PRO A 58 0.77 15.85 38.37
C PRO A 58 -0.60 15.62 38.99
N ARG A 59 -1.56 16.50 38.70
CA ARG A 59 -2.92 16.35 39.24
C ARG A 59 -3.50 15.02 38.72
N PRO A 60 -4.25 14.28 39.56
CA PRO A 60 -4.96 13.10 39.10
C PRO A 60 -5.83 13.44 37.87
N GLY A 61 -5.57 12.79 36.74
CA GLY A 61 -6.29 13.02 35.47
C GLY A 61 -5.56 13.87 34.42
N GLU A 62 -4.41 14.46 34.72
CA GLU A 62 -3.58 15.14 33.72
C GLU A 62 -2.91 14.10 32.79
N ALA A 63 -2.79 14.42 31.50
CA ALA A 63 -2.11 13.56 30.53
C ALA A 63 -0.68 13.27 30.99
N ARG A 64 -0.34 12.00 31.21
CA ARG A 64 1.02 11.63 31.60
C ARG A 64 1.96 11.93 30.43
N PRO A 65 3.04 12.71 30.62
CA PRO A 65 4.02 13.00 29.55
C PRO A 65 4.76 11.77 28.99
N MET A 66 4.48 10.57 29.50
CA MET A 66 5.25 9.34 29.29
C MET A 66 4.47 8.25 28.54
N GLU A 67 3.26 8.51 28.03
CA GLU A 67 2.66 7.62 27.03
C GLU A 67 3.28 7.92 25.67
N LEU A 68 4.54 7.49 25.52
CA LEU A 68 5.19 7.41 24.21
C LEU A 68 4.42 6.37 23.41
N ARG A 69 3.54 6.86 22.54
CA ARG A 69 2.79 6.07 21.57
C ARG A 69 3.78 5.26 20.73
N ALA A 70 3.88 3.96 21.00
CA ALA A 70 4.83 3.07 20.33
C ALA A 70 4.63 3.06 18.80
N ASP A 71 3.39 3.25 18.34
CA ASP A 71 3.03 3.44 16.95
C ASP A 71 3.67 4.70 16.34
N LEU A 72 3.65 5.82 17.06
CA LEU A 72 4.29 7.06 16.61
C LEU A 72 5.81 6.94 16.61
N GLN A 73 6.38 6.31 17.64
CA GLN A 73 7.82 6.08 17.72
C GLN A 73 8.30 5.16 16.60
N ALA A 74 7.62 4.03 16.35
CA ALA A 74 7.92 3.12 15.26
C ALA A 74 7.79 3.81 13.89
N ARG A 75 6.73 4.60 13.69
CA ARG A 75 6.54 5.37 12.45
C ARG A 75 7.67 6.37 12.23
N SER A 76 8.11 7.06 13.28
CA SER A 76 9.24 7.98 13.21
C SER A 76 10.59 7.27 12.98
N ALA A 77 10.77 6.05 13.48
CA ALA A 77 11.96 5.25 13.26
C ALA A 77 12.04 4.71 11.83
N VAL A 78 10.91 4.28 11.27
CA VAL A 78 10.83 3.71 9.91
C VAL A 78 10.87 4.81 8.84
N PHE A 79 10.13 5.90 9.03
CA PHE A 79 9.95 6.93 8.00
C PHE A 79 10.71 8.24 8.28
N GLY A 80 11.37 8.34 9.44
CA GLY A 80 11.92 9.60 9.93
C GLY A 80 10.81 10.55 10.42
N VAL A 81 11.19 11.54 11.22
CA VAL A 81 10.26 12.58 11.71
C VAL A 81 9.99 13.62 10.61
N GLN A 82 10.88 13.76 9.63
CA GLN A 82 10.93 14.95 8.78
C GLN A 82 11.44 14.64 7.35
N MET A 83 10.58 14.03 6.52
CA MET A 83 10.81 13.97 5.07
C MET A 83 10.97 15.40 4.52
N GLY A 84 12.13 15.72 3.93
CA GLY A 84 12.40 17.04 3.34
C GLY A 84 12.87 18.13 4.30
N ALA A 85 13.23 17.81 5.55
CA ALA A 85 13.82 18.80 6.46
C ALA A 85 15.13 19.40 5.95
N THR A 86 15.97 18.57 5.32
CA THR A 86 17.24 18.96 4.73
C THR A 86 17.13 19.36 3.25
N ALA A 87 15.91 19.43 2.70
CA ALA A 87 15.72 19.82 1.30
C ALA A 87 16.06 21.30 1.11
N SER A 88 16.79 21.58 0.03
CA SER A 88 17.10 22.93 -0.41
C SER A 88 15.83 23.68 -0.87
N ASP A 89 15.89 25.01 -0.89
CA ASP A 89 14.75 25.82 -1.31
C ASP A 89 14.34 25.54 -2.77
N GLY A 90 15.29 25.18 -3.62
CA GLY A 90 15.03 24.77 -5.01
C GLY A 90 14.25 23.46 -5.11
N GLU A 91 14.58 22.47 -4.27
CA GLU A 91 13.85 21.21 -4.22
C GLU A 91 12.43 21.40 -3.66
N ARG A 92 12.27 22.27 -2.65
CA ARG A 92 10.96 22.62 -2.10
C ARG A 92 10.07 23.28 -3.16
N LEU A 93 10.61 24.25 -3.91
CA LEU A 93 9.89 24.89 -5.01
C LEU A 93 9.52 23.92 -6.13
N LEU A 94 10.39 22.96 -6.44
CA LEU A 94 10.10 21.92 -7.44
C LEU A 94 8.96 21.01 -6.98
N VAL A 95 9.00 20.55 -5.72
CA VAL A 95 7.96 19.69 -5.12
C VAL A 95 6.64 20.44 -5.00
N GLU A 96 6.66 21.72 -4.65
CA GLU A 96 5.48 22.58 -4.60
C GLU A 96 4.85 22.73 -6.00
N LYS A 97 5.66 23.01 -7.03
CA LYS A 97 5.18 23.06 -8.42
C LYS A 97 4.68 21.71 -8.93
N ALA A 98 5.27 20.61 -8.46
CA ALA A 98 4.80 19.25 -8.74
C ALA A 98 3.53 18.87 -7.95
N GLY A 99 3.05 19.74 -7.05
CA GLY A 99 1.87 19.50 -6.23
C GLY A 99 2.08 18.52 -5.07
N GLY A 100 3.34 18.18 -4.75
CA GLY A 100 3.67 17.21 -3.70
C GLY A 100 3.34 17.69 -2.28
N THR A 101 3.17 18.99 -2.08
CA THR A 101 2.77 19.59 -0.80
C THR A 101 1.32 19.33 -0.42
N ASN A 102 0.46 18.96 -1.38
CA ASN A 102 -0.97 18.69 -1.16
C ASN A 102 -1.28 17.20 -0.98
N ALA A 103 -0.28 16.33 -0.83
CA ALA A 103 -0.50 14.89 -0.67
C ALA A 103 -1.19 14.59 0.68
N ASP A 104 -2.32 13.87 0.64
CA ASP A 104 -2.98 13.40 1.85
C ASP A 104 -2.07 12.42 2.61
N PRO A 105 -1.71 12.69 3.89
CA PRO A 105 -0.91 11.78 4.71
C PRO A 105 -1.53 10.39 4.91
N ARG A 106 -2.83 10.26 4.67
CA ARG A 106 -3.61 9.01 4.75
C ARG A 106 -3.77 8.29 3.42
N ILE A 107 -3.21 8.79 2.31
CA ILE A 107 -3.48 8.23 0.98
C ILE A 107 -3.22 6.71 0.89
N ARG A 108 -2.22 6.19 1.63
CA ARG A 108 -1.97 4.74 1.69
C ARG A 108 -3.11 3.97 2.35
N ALA A 109 -3.65 4.48 3.46
CA ALA A 109 -4.79 3.86 4.12
C ALA A 109 -6.06 3.94 3.26
N VAL A 110 -6.24 5.03 2.52
CA VAL A 110 -7.34 5.18 1.55
C VAL A 110 -7.19 4.15 0.43
N ILE A 111 -6.01 4.03 -0.16
CA ILE A 111 -5.72 3.02 -1.19
C ILE A 111 -5.94 1.60 -0.63
N ASP A 112 -5.48 1.32 0.58
CA ASP A 112 -5.65 0.00 1.20
C ASP A 112 -7.13 -0.32 1.45
N GLU A 113 -7.95 0.67 1.83
CA GLU A 113 -9.40 0.53 1.99
C GLU A 113 -10.10 0.32 0.63
N GLU A 114 -9.73 1.09 -0.39
CA GLU A 114 -10.27 0.97 -1.75
C GLU A 114 -9.84 -0.35 -2.44
N THR A 115 -8.60 -0.79 -2.20
CA THR A 115 -8.00 -1.97 -2.85
C THR A 115 -8.04 -3.22 -2.01
N GLY A 116 -8.55 -3.17 -0.78
CA GLY A 116 -8.61 -4.31 0.15
C GLY A 116 -9.40 -5.51 -0.39
N GLY A 117 -10.33 -5.30 -1.32
CA GLY A 117 -11.03 -6.36 -2.03
C GLY A 117 -10.27 -6.97 -3.23
N VAL A 118 -9.19 -6.32 -3.68
CA VAL A 118 -8.39 -6.73 -4.84
C VAL A 118 -7.20 -7.56 -4.37
N ALA A 119 -7.45 -8.82 -4.04
CA ALA A 119 -6.38 -9.79 -3.81
C ALA A 119 -5.71 -10.13 -5.16
N ARG A 120 -4.56 -9.52 -5.46
CA ARG A 120 -3.74 -9.94 -6.61
C ARG A 120 -3.11 -11.30 -6.28
N LYS A 121 -3.67 -12.37 -6.85
CA LYS A 121 -3.06 -13.70 -6.78
C LYS A 121 -1.71 -13.66 -7.51
N PRO A 122 -0.59 -14.08 -6.87
CA PRO A 122 0.67 -14.22 -7.59
C PRO A 122 0.48 -15.27 -8.68
N THR A 123 1.01 -15.00 -9.87
CA THR A 123 0.85 -15.89 -11.02
C THR A 123 1.51 -17.23 -10.73
N ASN A 124 0.68 -18.26 -10.60
CA ASN A 124 1.10 -19.64 -10.35
C ASN A 124 1.71 -20.24 -11.63
N LEU A 125 2.58 -21.25 -11.47
CA LEU A 125 3.23 -21.95 -12.59
C LEU A 125 2.22 -22.44 -13.64
N SER A 126 1.05 -22.91 -13.19
CA SER A 126 -0.05 -23.37 -14.06
C SER A 126 -0.59 -22.27 -14.97
N ASP A 127 -0.71 -21.04 -14.49
CA ASP A 127 -1.21 -19.90 -15.28
C ASP A 127 -0.19 -19.48 -16.35
N ARG A 128 1.11 -19.68 -16.06
CA ARG A 128 2.22 -19.45 -17.01
C ARG A 128 2.23 -20.51 -18.11
N ILE A 129 1.95 -21.76 -17.78
CA ILE A 129 1.89 -22.86 -18.76
C ILE A 129 0.63 -22.73 -19.63
N MET A 130 -0.50 -22.34 -19.06
CA MET A 130 -1.76 -22.18 -19.79
C MET A 130 -1.87 -20.87 -20.58
N GLY A 131 -0.88 -19.97 -20.49
CA GLY A 131 -0.85 -18.73 -21.27
C GLY A 131 -1.91 -17.69 -20.89
N PHE A 132 -2.56 -17.83 -19.73
CA PHE A 132 -3.59 -16.88 -19.26
C PHE A 132 -3.02 -15.53 -18.83
N VAL A 133 -1.70 -15.47 -18.61
CA VAL A 133 -0.98 -14.25 -18.30
C VAL A 133 -0.14 -13.92 -19.52
N ALA A 134 -0.50 -12.86 -20.25
CA ALA A 134 0.40 -12.28 -21.24
C ALA A 134 1.72 -11.98 -20.51
N PRO A 135 2.87 -12.48 -21.01
CA PRO A 135 4.15 -12.15 -20.40
C PRO A 135 4.22 -10.62 -20.29
N ALA A 136 4.45 -10.11 -19.07
CA ALA A 136 4.69 -8.70 -18.88
C ALA A 136 5.73 -8.27 -19.92
N PRO A 137 5.54 -7.14 -20.63
CA PRO A 137 6.50 -6.69 -21.62
C PRO A 137 7.88 -6.67 -20.96
N THR A 138 8.73 -7.61 -21.36
CA THR A 138 10.09 -7.80 -20.83
C THR A 138 11.00 -6.68 -21.29
N GLN A 139 10.51 -5.82 -22.16
CA GLN A 139 11.13 -4.57 -22.52
C GLN A 139 10.49 -3.51 -21.61
N PRO A 140 11.25 -2.91 -20.66
CA PRO A 140 10.88 -1.58 -20.20
C PRO A 140 10.61 -0.74 -21.45
N ALA A 141 9.54 0.05 -21.45
CA ALA A 141 9.27 1.00 -22.53
C ALA A 141 10.60 1.64 -22.93
N ASP A 142 10.98 1.48 -24.19
CA ASP A 142 12.29 1.89 -24.70
C ASP A 142 12.54 3.32 -24.20
N PRO A 143 13.58 3.56 -23.39
CA PRO A 143 13.74 4.85 -22.74
C PRO A 143 13.79 5.91 -23.83
N LEU A 144 12.81 6.82 -23.82
CA LEU A 144 12.78 7.93 -24.76
C LEU A 144 14.06 8.75 -24.55
N LEU A 145 14.99 8.65 -25.50
CA LEU A 145 16.15 9.51 -25.54
C LEU A 145 15.66 10.93 -25.81
N ALA A 146 15.70 11.78 -24.78
CA ALA A 146 15.15 13.13 -24.83
C ALA A 146 15.72 13.95 -26.00
N ASP A 147 17.00 13.75 -26.31
CA ASP A 147 17.69 14.43 -27.41
C ASP A 147 17.16 14.00 -28.79
N ALA A 148 17.00 12.69 -29.01
CA ALA A 148 16.48 12.15 -30.27
C ALA A 148 15.02 12.56 -30.52
N GLU A 149 14.20 12.57 -29.47
CA GLU A 149 12.81 13.03 -29.54
C GLU A 149 12.73 14.54 -29.82
N ALA A 150 13.60 15.33 -29.21
CA ALA A 150 13.70 16.77 -29.46
C ALA A 150 14.12 17.07 -30.92
N GLU A 151 15.03 16.29 -31.49
CA GLU A 151 15.41 16.39 -32.89
C GLU A 151 14.26 16.06 -33.84
N ARG A 152 13.54 14.96 -33.59
CA ARG A 152 12.34 14.60 -34.38
C ARG A 152 11.33 15.74 -34.39
N LEU A 153 11.02 16.29 -33.21
CA LEU A 153 10.07 17.40 -33.06
C LEU A 153 10.56 18.69 -33.75
N ARG A 154 11.87 18.96 -33.78
CA ARG A 154 12.44 20.10 -34.52
C ARG A 154 12.28 19.93 -36.02
N LEU A 155 12.59 18.75 -36.55
CA LEU A 155 12.45 18.44 -37.98
C LEU A 155 11.00 18.51 -38.43
N GLU A 156 10.07 17.96 -37.64
CA GLU A 156 8.65 18.02 -37.91
C GLU A 156 8.13 19.48 -37.92
N LYS A 157 8.52 20.29 -36.92
CA LYS A 157 8.18 21.72 -36.89
C LYS A 157 8.79 22.49 -38.06
N ALA A 158 9.99 22.16 -38.50
CA ALA A 158 10.63 22.76 -39.67
C ALA A 158 9.88 22.38 -40.95
N ALA A 159 9.50 21.10 -41.11
CA ALA A 159 8.71 20.63 -42.25
C ALA A 159 7.34 21.30 -42.30
N ILE A 160 6.64 21.41 -41.17
CA ILE A 160 5.36 22.13 -41.06
C ILE A 160 5.56 23.60 -41.43
N ARG A 161 6.60 24.26 -40.91
CA ARG A 161 6.88 25.67 -41.22
C ARG A 161 7.18 25.89 -42.70
N ASN A 162 7.94 25.00 -43.31
CA ASN A 162 8.25 25.03 -44.75
C ASN A 162 6.99 24.82 -45.59
N ALA A 163 6.09 23.93 -45.18
CA ALA A 163 4.84 23.66 -45.90
C ALA A 163 3.77 24.75 -45.71
N THR A 164 3.69 25.36 -44.53
CA THR A 164 2.64 26.33 -44.16
C THR A 164 3.08 27.79 -44.26
N GLY A 165 4.37 28.06 -44.51
CA GLY A 165 4.94 29.40 -44.51
C GLY A 165 4.78 30.14 -43.18
N GLY A 166 4.48 29.43 -42.09
CA GLY A 166 4.19 30.01 -40.77
C GLY A 166 2.81 30.66 -40.64
N GLN A 167 1.93 30.53 -41.64
CA GLN A 167 0.58 31.06 -41.60
C GLN A 167 -0.43 30.02 -41.10
N PRO A 168 -1.49 30.43 -40.37
CA PRO A 168 -2.52 29.52 -39.92
C PRO A 168 -3.26 28.90 -41.12
N VAL A 169 -3.23 27.57 -41.24
CA VAL A 169 -3.93 26.84 -42.30
C VAL A 169 -5.40 26.72 -41.93
N SER A 170 -6.26 27.46 -42.64
CA SER A 170 -7.72 27.31 -42.53
C SER A 170 -8.20 26.28 -43.55
N ILE A 171 -8.59 25.09 -43.08
CA ILE A 171 -9.24 24.08 -43.92
C ILE A 171 -10.74 24.39 -43.96
N GLN A 172 -11.19 25.11 -44.97
CA GLN A 172 -12.63 25.28 -45.21
C GLN A 172 -13.16 24.07 -45.97
N GLN A 173 -13.94 23.23 -45.29
CA GLN A 173 -14.77 22.25 -45.98
C GLN A 173 -15.89 23.00 -46.70
N ASN A 174 -15.83 23.03 -48.03
CA ASN A 174 -16.90 23.57 -48.84
C ASN A 174 -18.08 22.61 -48.80
N LYS A 175 -18.92 22.72 -47.76
CA LYS A 175 -20.15 21.95 -47.64
C LYS A 175 -21.08 22.42 -48.76
N PRO A 176 -21.45 21.58 -49.75
CA PRO A 176 -22.33 22.01 -50.82
C PRO A 176 -23.68 22.42 -50.21
N ARG A 177 -23.93 23.73 -50.14
CA ARG A 177 -25.26 24.28 -49.84
C ARG A 177 -26.11 24.10 -51.08
N GLY A 178 -26.80 22.98 -51.13
CA GLY A 178 -27.78 22.70 -52.18
C GLY A 178 -27.91 21.21 -52.39
N PHE A 179 -28.88 20.61 -51.72
CA PHE A 179 -29.43 19.34 -52.16
C PHE A 179 -30.13 19.63 -53.49
N LYS A 180 -29.47 19.40 -54.63
CA LYS A 180 -30.13 19.45 -55.93
C LYS A 180 -31.04 18.22 -56.02
N LEU A 181 -32.32 18.40 -55.72
CA LEU A 181 -33.35 17.43 -56.07
C LEU A 181 -33.42 17.38 -57.60
N PRO A 182 -33.22 16.21 -58.23
CA PRO A 182 -33.41 16.07 -59.66
C PRO A 182 -34.91 16.00 -59.94
N GLY A 183 -35.44 17.01 -60.62
CA GLY A 183 -36.80 16.99 -61.16
C GLY A 183 -37.85 17.55 -60.23
N MET A 184 -37.81 18.87 -60.00
CA MET A 184 -38.97 19.75 -59.79
C MET A 184 -38.61 21.14 -60.30
#